data_AF-A0A662B1J2-F1
#
_entry.id   AF-A0A662B1J2-F1
#
_cell.length_a   1.000
_cell.length_b   1.000
_cell.length_c   1.000
_cell.angle_alpha   90.00
_cell.angle_beta   90.00
_cell.angle_gamma   90.00
#
_symmetry.space_group_name_H-M   'P 1'
#
loop_
_entity.id
_entity.type
_entity.pdbx_description
1 polymer ?
#
loop_
_entity_poly.entity_id
_entity_poly.type
_entity_poly.pdbx_seq_one_letter_code
_entity_poly.pdbx_strand_id
1 'polypeptide(L)'
;MKHFFEIIRNYYKGIIKGLILVVALAILVYIFPREAKFKYEFYKGKPWMHIDMIAESNIPIYKTESELTGEKDSILKDYKPYFDYDSSVYIMEYNKFEDLFGKTWDSYIEKKYRMSEATTGRSRLKVKLKKTRSEYLSYLKNVISFIYKKGIIEPNELLENEGESIALYILRGNLAEESASSELFTQKMAYEYAFQQIESFKPNDASENKQAFEFFKQLNIGNFLEPNLFFNKEMSDREKQTLIDNISLTA
;
A
#
# COMPACT_ATOMS: atom_id res chain seq x y z
N MET A 1 4.32 36.66 -108.44
CA MET A 1 4.63 37.66 -107.38
C MET A 1 3.46 38.58 -107.01
N LYS A 2 2.56 38.99 -107.93
CA LYS A 2 1.44 39.90 -107.60
C LYS A 2 0.39 39.29 -106.65
N HIS A 3 0.05 38.01 -106.79
CA HIS A 3 -0.91 37.32 -105.91
C HIS A 3 -0.47 37.19 -104.45
N PHE A 4 0.83 37.04 -104.18
CA PHE A 4 1.36 36.91 -102.82
C PHE A 4 1.20 38.22 -102.02
N PHE A 5 1.42 39.35 -102.70
CA PHE A 5 1.25 40.68 -102.11
C PHE A 5 -0.22 41.01 -101.84
N GLU A 6 -1.14 40.52 -102.67
CA GLU A 6 -2.58 40.68 -102.45
C GLU A 6 -3.08 39.87 -101.26
N ILE A 7 -2.58 38.65 -101.06
CA ILE A 7 -2.90 37.83 -99.88
C ILE A 7 -2.42 38.51 -98.60
N ILE A 8 -1.18 39.01 -98.60
CA ILE A 8 -0.62 39.75 -97.46
C ILE A 8 -1.45 41.01 -97.18
N ARG A 9 -1.81 41.78 -98.21
CA ARG A 9 -2.61 43.00 -98.06
C ARG A 9 -4.02 42.73 -97.52
N ASN A 10 -4.67 41.66 -97.97
CA ASN A 10 -6.05 41.36 -97.56
C ASN A 10 -6.13 40.72 -96.16
N TYR A 11 -5.08 40.04 -95.70
CA TYR A 11 -5.04 39.32 -94.42
C TYR A 11 -4.04 39.88 -93.39
N TYR A 12 -3.48 41.08 -93.62
CA TYR A 12 -2.42 41.69 -92.80
C TYR A 12 -2.76 41.73 -91.30
N LYS A 13 -4.02 41.99 -90.94
CA LYS A 13 -4.47 42.03 -89.53
C LYS A 13 -4.34 40.67 -88.84
N GLY A 14 -4.60 39.56 -89.55
CA GLY A 14 -4.46 38.21 -89.01
C GLY A 14 -2.99 37.80 -88.87
N ILE A 15 -2.18 38.14 -89.88
CA ILE A 15 -0.73 37.86 -89.89
C ILE A 15 -0.03 38.59 -88.73
N ILE A 16 -0.34 39.87 -88.50
CA ILE A 16 0.25 40.65 -87.40
C ILE A 16 -0.15 40.08 -86.03
N LYS A 17 -1.41 39.69 -85.83
CA LYS A 17 -1.86 39.06 -84.58
C LYS A 17 -1.14 37.73 -84.32
N GLY A 18 -0.96 36.91 -85.37
CA GLY A 18 -0.19 35.67 -85.28
C GLY A 18 1.28 35.91 -84.95
N LEU A 19 1.90 36.91 -85.58
CA LEU A 19 3.29 37.27 -85.32
C LEU A 19 3.49 37.75 -83.88
N ILE A 20 2.61 38.61 -83.36
CA ILE A 20 2.65 39.07 -81.97
C ILE A 20 2.53 37.90 -81.00
N LEU A 21 1.66 36.93 -81.27
CA LEU A 21 1.50 35.74 -80.45
C LEU A 21 2.77 34.87 -80.42
N VAL A 22 3.39 34.63 -81.58
CA VAL A 22 4.64 33.87 -81.68
C VAL A 22 5.78 34.56 -80.93
N VAL A 23 5.90 35.89 -81.09
CA VAL A 23 6.91 36.69 -80.37
C VAL A 23 6.68 36.65 -78.86
N ALA A 24 5.43 36.80 -78.40
CA ALA A 24 5.10 36.71 -76.98
C ALA A 24 5.45 35.33 -76.39
N LEU A 25 5.16 34.25 -77.12
CA LEU A 25 5.47 32.89 -76.70
C LEU A 25 6.99 32.66 -76.61
N ALA A 26 7.74 33.16 -77.58
CA ALA A 26 9.21 33.08 -77.59
C ALA A 26 9.83 33.81 -76.39
N ILE A 27 9.31 35.00 -76.04
CA ILE A 27 9.76 35.76 -74.86
C ILE A 27 9.47 34.98 -73.58
N LEU A 28 8.27 34.39 -73.46
CA LEU A 28 7.87 33.64 -72.26
C LEU A 28 8.78 32.41 -72.05
N VAL A 29 9.05 31.65 -73.11
CA VAL A 29 9.98 30.51 -73.07
C VAL A 29 11.42 30.93 -72.75
N TYR A 30 11.86 32.09 -73.25
CA TYR A 30 13.19 32.62 -72.96
C TYR A 30 13.36 32.99 -71.48
N ILE A 31 12.31 33.55 -70.85
CA ILE A 31 12.34 33.98 -69.45
C ILE A 31 12.11 32.81 -68.48
N PHE A 32 11.47 31.72 -68.92
CA PHE A 32 11.14 30.61 -68.03
C PHE A 32 12.41 29.89 -67.52
N PRO A 33 12.63 29.80 -66.19
CA PRO A 33 13.82 29.16 -65.64
C PRO A 33 13.83 27.66 -65.97
N ARG A 34 14.93 27.18 -66.54
CA ARG A 34 15.06 25.81 -67.07
C ARG A 34 15.26 24.73 -66.01
N GLU A 35 15.57 25.11 -64.77
CA GLU A 35 15.86 24.18 -63.68
C GLU A 35 15.22 24.65 -62.37
N ALA A 36 14.50 23.76 -61.70
CA ALA A 36 14.03 23.96 -60.34
C ALA A 36 15.22 23.79 -59.38
N LYS A 37 15.84 24.89 -58.98
CA LYS A 37 16.93 24.84 -57.99
C LYS A 37 16.33 24.60 -56.60
N PHE A 38 16.70 23.47 -55.98
CA PHE A 38 16.36 23.22 -54.59
C PHE A 38 17.19 24.15 -53.70
N LYS A 39 16.54 24.79 -52.73
CA LYS A 39 17.17 25.79 -51.84
C LYS A 39 18.26 25.17 -50.93
N TYR A 40 18.34 23.85 -50.87
CA TYR A 40 19.21 23.06 -50.00
C TYR A 40 20.02 22.08 -50.86
N GLU A 41 21.17 22.52 -51.37
CA GLU A 41 22.13 21.66 -52.07
C GLU A 41 23.35 21.41 -51.17
N PHE A 42 23.71 20.14 -51.02
CA PHE A 42 24.86 19.74 -50.20
C PHE A 42 26.11 19.60 -51.06
N TYR A 43 27.17 20.31 -50.71
CA TYR A 43 28.47 20.22 -51.37
C TYR A 43 29.44 19.42 -50.49
N LYS A 44 29.87 18.24 -50.97
CA LYS A 44 30.76 17.35 -50.22
C LYS A 44 32.09 18.04 -49.91
N GLY A 45 32.45 18.11 -48.63
CA GLY A 45 33.71 18.71 -48.16
C GLY A 45 33.61 20.19 -47.73
N LYS A 46 32.43 20.82 -47.78
CA LYS A 46 32.19 22.14 -47.18
C LYS A 46 31.53 22.02 -45.80
N PRO A 47 31.74 22.99 -44.88
CA PRO A 47 31.04 23.04 -43.60
C PRO A 47 29.51 23.09 -43.80
N TRP A 48 28.77 22.50 -42.88
CA TRP A 48 27.31 22.53 -42.88
C TRP A 48 26.83 23.98 -42.69
N MET A 49 26.09 24.53 -43.66
CA MET A 49 25.70 25.95 -43.70
C MET A 49 24.27 26.21 -43.19
N HIS A 50 23.52 25.16 -42.86
CA HIS A 50 22.14 25.26 -42.43
C HIS A 50 22.04 25.07 -40.92
N ILE A 51 21.05 25.68 -40.29
CA ILE A 51 20.72 25.33 -38.90
C ILE A 51 20.33 23.86 -38.86
N ASP A 52 20.80 23.16 -37.83
CA ASP A 52 20.36 21.80 -37.59
C ASP A 52 18.87 21.83 -37.29
N MET A 53 18.09 21.09 -38.08
CA MET A 53 16.67 20.86 -37.79
C MET A 53 16.57 19.81 -36.69
N ILE A 54 16.90 20.23 -35.48
CA ILE A 54 16.59 19.46 -34.28
C ILE A 54 15.10 19.66 -33.96
N ALA A 55 14.44 18.61 -33.48
CA ALA A 55 13.07 18.73 -33.03
C ALA A 55 13.00 19.79 -31.91
N GLU A 56 12.02 20.69 -32.00
CA GLU A 56 11.80 21.73 -30.98
C GLU A 56 11.41 21.12 -29.62
N SER A 57 10.98 19.85 -29.62
CA SER A 57 10.65 19.07 -28.43
C SER A 57 11.30 17.68 -28.45
N ASN A 58 11.64 17.17 -27.26
CA ASN A 58 12.07 15.78 -27.09
C ASN A 58 10.93 14.81 -27.40
N ILE A 59 11.25 13.72 -28.11
CA ILE A 59 10.31 12.62 -28.33
C ILE A 59 10.43 11.67 -27.12
N PRO A 60 9.34 11.39 -26.40
CA PRO A 60 9.40 10.46 -25.27
C PRO A 60 9.70 9.04 -25.77
N ILE A 61 10.68 8.40 -25.15
CA ILE A 61 10.92 6.97 -25.32
C ILE A 61 10.08 6.27 -24.26
N TYR A 62 8.94 5.71 -24.67
CA TYR A 62 8.07 4.96 -23.77
C TYR A 62 8.72 3.64 -23.39
N LYS A 63 8.58 3.28 -22.12
CA LYS A 63 8.96 1.96 -21.62
C LYS A 63 8.03 0.89 -22.20
N THR A 64 8.55 -0.33 -22.35
CA THR A 64 7.74 -1.49 -22.73
C THR A 64 6.84 -1.93 -21.57
N GLU A 65 5.72 -2.61 -21.88
CA GLU A 65 4.84 -3.17 -20.85
C GLU A 65 5.58 -4.10 -19.88
N SER A 66 6.55 -4.89 -20.38
CA SER A 66 7.34 -5.79 -19.54
C SER A 66 8.22 -5.03 -18.53
N GLU A 67 8.82 -3.92 -18.94
CA GLU A 67 9.61 -3.07 -18.05
C GLU A 67 8.72 -2.42 -16.99
N LEU A 68 7.55 -1.90 -17.39
CA LEU A 68 6.58 -1.32 -16.46
C LEU A 68 6.05 -2.34 -15.46
N THR A 69 5.78 -3.59 -15.88
CA THR A 69 5.38 -4.65 -14.94
C THR A 69 6.49 -5.01 -13.96
N GLY A 70 7.73 -5.12 -14.43
CA GLY A 70 8.87 -5.43 -13.56
C GLY A 70 9.17 -4.31 -12.55
N GLU A 71 9.02 -3.05 -12.94
CA GLU A 71 9.12 -1.91 -12.03
C GLU A 71 7.99 -1.90 -11.01
N LYS A 72 6.74 -2.14 -11.43
CA LYS A 72 5.58 -2.27 -10.53
C LYS A 72 5.83 -3.35 -9.48
N ASP A 73 6.24 -4.54 -9.89
CA ASP A 73 6.50 -5.66 -8.98
C ASP A 73 7.62 -5.35 -7.99
N SER A 74 8.67 -4.66 -8.46
CA SER A 74 9.79 -4.24 -7.61
C SER A 74 9.35 -3.21 -6.56
N ILE A 75 8.53 -2.23 -6.93
CA ILE A 75 8.02 -1.20 -6.02
C ILE A 75 7.03 -1.80 -5.01
N LEU A 76 6.17 -2.72 -5.46
CA LEU A 76 5.21 -3.39 -4.59
C LEU A 76 5.87 -4.35 -3.58
N LYS A 77 7.14 -4.69 -3.75
CA LYS A 77 7.89 -5.45 -2.75
C LYS A 77 8.16 -4.65 -1.47
N ASP A 78 8.35 -3.35 -1.59
CA ASP A 78 8.62 -2.44 -0.46
C ASP A 78 7.33 -1.78 0.07
N TYR A 79 6.18 -2.17 -0.48
CA TYR A 79 4.88 -1.67 -0.06
C TYR A 79 4.55 -2.07 1.39
N LYS A 80 4.12 -1.09 2.18
CA LYS A 80 3.76 -1.26 3.59
C LYS A 80 2.26 -1.06 3.79
N PRO A 81 1.50 -2.11 4.16
CA PRO A 81 0.08 -1.98 4.42
C PRO A 81 -0.23 -1.19 5.69
N TYR A 82 -1.41 -0.57 5.73
CA TYR A 82 -1.92 0.17 6.87
C TYR A 82 -2.93 -0.66 7.68
N PHE A 83 -2.85 -0.55 9.01
CA PHE A 83 -3.76 -1.18 9.96
C PHE A 83 -4.29 -0.17 10.98
N ASP A 84 -5.58 -0.17 11.24
CA ASP A 84 -6.23 0.65 12.26
C ASP A 84 -6.17 -0.01 13.64
N TYR A 85 -5.70 0.74 14.64
CA TYR A 85 -5.71 0.31 16.03
C TYR A 85 -7.02 0.71 16.71
N ASP A 86 -7.82 -0.29 17.09
CA ASP A 86 -9.03 -0.07 17.87
C ASP A 86 -8.80 -0.30 19.36
N SER A 87 -8.75 0.81 20.11
CA SER A 87 -8.63 0.76 21.57
C SER A 87 -9.89 0.24 22.28
N SER A 88 -11.05 0.27 21.61
CA SER A 88 -12.33 -0.14 22.19
C SER A 88 -12.41 -1.65 22.42
N VAL A 89 -11.77 -2.45 21.56
CA VAL A 89 -11.69 -3.91 21.69
C VAL A 89 -11.04 -4.29 23.01
N TYR A 90 -9.89 -3.70 23.34
CA TYR A 90 -9.21 -3.95 24.61
C TYR A 90 -10.12 -3.64 25.80
N ILE A 91 -10.80 -2.49 25.79
CA ILE A 91 -11.69 -2.09 26.89
C ILE A 91 -12.85 -3.08 27.03
N MET A 92 -13.45 -3.49 25.92
CA MET A 92 -14.56 -4.44 25.89
C MET A 92 -14.15 -5.81 26.43
N GLU A 93 -13.06 -6.38 25.90
CA GLU A 93 -12.57 -7.69 26.30
C GLU A 93 -12.04 -7.71 27.72
N TYR A 94 -11.42 -6.62 28.17
CA TYR A 94 -10.98 -6.47 29.56
C TYR A 94 -12.16 -6.48 30.54
N ASN A 95 -13.24 -5.76 30.23
CA ASN A 95 -14.44 -5.74 31.08
C ASN A 95 -15.12 -7.13 31.13
N LYS A 96 -15.20 -7.82 29.99
CA LYS A 96 -15.70 -9.22 29.92
C LYS A 96 -14.83 -10.15 30.79
N PHE A 97 -13.52 -10.00 30.70
CA PHE A 97 -12.56 -10.75 31.52
C PHE A 97 -12.76 -10.50 33.01
N GLU A 98 -12.91 -9.24 33.45
CA GLU A 98 -13.09 -8.93 34.88
C GLU A 98 -14.37 -9.53 35.46
N ASP A 99 -15.48 -9.45 34.72
CA ASP A 99 -16.76 -10.04 35.13
C ASP A 99 -16.66 -11.58 35.21
N LEU A 100 -16.13 -12.24 34.17
CA LEU A 100 -15.98 -13.69 34.17
C LEU A 100 -14.99 -14.18 35.23
N PHE A 101 -13.91 -13.44 35.47
CA PHE A 101 -12.95 -13.74 36.51
C PHE A 101 -13.63 -13.74 37.88
N GLY A 102 -14.47 -12.72 38.17
CA GLY A 102 -15.23 -12.64 39.42
C GLY A 102 -16.11 -13.87 39.63
N LYS A 103 -16.93 -14.20 38.65
CA LYS A 103 -17.85 -15.35 38.68
C LYS A 103 -17.12 -16.68 38.83
N THR A 104 -16.05 -16.88 38.05
CA THR A 104 -15.23 -18.11 38.11
C THR A 104 -14.52 -18.23 39.45
N TRP A 105 -14.03 -17.12 40.01
CA TRP A 105 -13.40 -17.10 41.32
C TRP A 105 -14.36 -17.51 42.43
N ASP A 106 -15.58 -16.96 42.43
CA ASP A 106 -16.58 -17.27 43.47
C ASP A 106 -16.97 -18.76 43.43
N SER A 107 -17.22 -19.30 42.24
CA SER A 107 -17.49 -20.74 42.02
C SER A 107 -16.32 -21.63 42.44
N TYR A 108 -15.09 -21.24 42.11
CA TYR A 108 -13.87 -21.95 42.50
C TYR A 108 -13.71 -22.04 44.02
N ILE A 109 -13.93 -20.93 44.73
CA ILE A 109 -13.84 -20.88 46.20
C ILE A 109 -14.97 -21.68 46.86
N GLU A 110 -16.20 -21.58 46.37
CA GLU A 110 -17.33 -22.33 46.90
C GLU A 110 -17.08 -23.85 46.84
N LYS A 111 -16.67 -24.35 45.67
CA LYS A 111 -16.36 -25.76 45.45
C LYS A 111 -15.23 -26.25 46.36
N LYS A 112 -14.20 -25.43 46.57
CA LYS A 112 -13.00 -25.78 47.35
C LYS A 112 -13.24 -25.78 48.86
N TYR A 113 -13.97 -24.80 49.38
CA TYR A 113 -14.11 -24.58 50.83
C TYR A 113 -15.46 -25.01 51.41
N ARG A 114 -16.40 -25.51 50.59
CA ARG A 114 -17.75 -25.94 51.02
C ARG A 114 -18.37 -24.92 51.97
N MET A 115 -18.48 -23.69 51.48
CA MET A 115 -18.67 -22.51 52.31
C MET A 115 -20.10 -22.43 52.88
N SER A 116 -20.39 -23.22 53.91
CA SER A 116 -21.57 -23.04 54.77
C SER A 116 -21.48 -21.69 55.51
N GLU A 117 -22.60 -20.95 55.54
CA GLU A 117 -22.74 -19.59 56.10
C GLU A 117 -22.35 -19.48 57.58
N ALA A 118 -22.23 -20.58 58.31
CA ALA A 118 -21.82 -20.57 59.70
C ALA A 118 -20.28 -20.61 59.82
N THR A 119 -19.61 -19.47 60.00
CA THR A 119 -18.34 -19.39 60.77
C THR A 119 -17.81 -17.95 60.88
N THR A 120 -18.17 -17.31 61.97
CA THR A 120 -17.65 -16.05 62.51
C THR A 120 -16.16 -16.14 62.98
N GLY A 121 -15.37 -17.07 62.43
CA GLY A 121 -13.97 -17.35 62.84
C GLY A 121 -12.90 -17.19 61.74
N ARG A 122 -13.24 -16.62 60.58
CA ARG A 122 -12.43 -16.72 59.33
C ARG A 122 -11.67 -15.45 58.89
N SER A 123 -11.28 -14.54 59.79
CA SER A 123 -10.57 -13.30 59.37
C SER A 123 -9.30 -13.59 58.57
N ARG A 124 -8.43 -14.50 59.04
CA ARG A 124 -7.17 -14.87 58.35
C ARG A 124 -7.39 -15.55 57.00
N LEU A 125 -8.37 -16.45 56.89
CA LEU A 125 -8.69 -17.13 55.64
C LEU A 125 -9.28 -16.15 54.60
N LYS A 126 -10.19 -15.27 55.02
CA LYS A 126 -10.73 -14.22 54.14
C LYS A 126 -9.62 -13.30 53.62
N VAL A 127 -8.69 -12.90 54.49
CA VAL A 127 -7.51 -12.10 54.10
C VAL A 127 -6.62 -12.86 53.11
N LYS A 128 -6.33 -14.15 53.37
CA LYS A 128 -5.55 -14.99 52.45
C LYS A 128 -6.21 -15.08 51.08
N LEU A 129 -7.50 -15.43 51.02
CA LEU A 129 -8.24 -15.57 49.76
C LEU A 129 -8.32 -14.25 48.99
N LYS A 130 -8.53 -13.13 49.67
CA LYS A 130 -8.51 -11.81 49.05
C LYS A 130 -7.14 -11.49 48.44
N LYS A 131 -6.05 -11.84 49.15
CA LYS A 131 -4.68 -11.68 48.64
C LYS A 131 -4.43 -12.54 47.40
N THR A 132 -4.76 -13.84 47.46
CA THR A 132 -4.62 -14.76 46.31
C THR A 132 -5.44 -14.28 45.11
N ARG A 133 -6.71 -13.86 45.32
CA ARG A 133 -7.56 -13.31 44.26
C ARG A 133 -6.90 -12.11 43.59
N SER A 134 -6.39 -11.17 44.38
CA SER A 134 -5.75 -9.96 43.88
C SER A 134 -4.48 -10.26 43.11
N GLU A 135 -3.70 -11.23 43.56
CA GLU A 135 -2.48 -11.66 42.89
C GLU A 135 -2.78 -12.27 41.51
N TYR A 136 -3.73 -13.21 41.46
CA TYR A 136 -4.14 -13.87 40.22
C TYR A 136 -4.70 -12.86 39.22
N LEU A 137 -5.61 -12.00 39.70
CA LEU A 137 -6.22 -10.96 38.88
C LEU A 137 -5.16 -10.01 38.33
N SER A 138 -4.25 -9.52 39.18
CA SER A 138 -3.20 -8.60 38.73
C SER A 138 -2.26 -9.24 37.72
N TYR A 139 -1.91 -10.52 37.90
CA TYR A 139 -1.04 -11.22 36.97
C TYR A 139 -1.69 -11.34 35.58
N LEU A 140 -2.93 -11.86 35.52
CA LEU A 140 -3.63 -12.02 34.26
C LEU A 140 -3.92 -10.68 33.57
N LYS A 141 -4.27 -9.63 34.35
CA LYS A 141 -4.41 -8.26 33.82
C LYS A 141 -3.15 -7.79 33.12
N ASN A 142 -1.98 -8.04 33.70
CA ASN A 142 -0.70 -7.66 33.10
C ASN A 142 -0.42 -8.44 31.80
N VAL A 143 -0.74 -9.73 31.77
CA VAL A 143 -0.60 -10.57 30.56
C VAL A 143 -1.50 -10.03 29.44
N ILE A 144 -2.79 -9.83 29.71
CA ILE A 144 -3.75 -9.30 28.73
C ILE A 144 -3.32 -7.91 28.25
N SER A 145 -2.98 -7.01 29.18
CA SER A 145 -2.55 -5.65 28.84
C SER A 145 -1.28 -5.65 27.98
N PHE A 146 -0.32 -6.53 28.25
CA PHE A 146 0.89 -6.67 27.42
C PHE A 146 0.56 -7.10 25.99
N ILE A 147 -0.29 -8.12 25.83
CA ILE A 147 -0.71 -8.62 24.53
C ILE A 147 -1.39 -7.51 23.72
N TYR A 148 -2.37 -6.81 24.30
CA TYR A 148 -3.09 -5.73 23.61
C TYR A 148 -2.27 -4.46 23.37
N LYS A 149 -1.25 -4.20 24.21
CA LYS A 149 -0.29 -3.13 23.99
C LYS A 149 0.57 -3.40 22.76
N LYS A 150 1.03 -4.65 22.61
CA LYS A 150 1.72 -5.11 21.41
C LYS A 150 0.79 -5.11 20.19
N GLY A 151 -0.46 -5.53 20.38
CA GLY A 151 -1.50 -5.56 19.34
C GLY A 151 -1.68 -6.96 18.77
N ILE A 152 -2.94 -7.34 18.58
CA ILE A 152 -3.39 -8.58 17.97
C ILE A 152 -3.86 -8.24 16.56
N ILE A 153 -3.13 -8.73 15.55
CA ILE A 153 -3.44 -8.51 14.14
C ILE A 153 -4.54 -9.45 13.68
N GLU A 154 -5.46 -8.90 12.89
CA GLU A 154 -6.45 -9.71 12.22
C GLU A 154 -5.79 -10.63 11.16
N PRO A 155 -6.37 -11.81 10.90
CA PRO A 155 -5.94 -12.65 9.79
C PRO A 155 -6.04 -11.90 8.46
N ASN A 156 -4.95 -11.86 7.70
CA ASN A 156 -4.90 -11.19 6.40
C ASN A 156 -3.99 -11.97 5.44
N GLU A 157 -4.42 -12.17 4.20
CA GLU A 157 -3.68 -12.85 3.12
C GLU A 157 -2.27 -12.27 2.91
N LEU A 158 -2.10 -10.96 3.12
CA LEU A 158 -0.81 -10.28 3.01
C LEU A 158 0.23 -10.77 4.05
N LEU A 159 -0.23 -11.41 5.11
CA LEU A 159 0.58 -11.87 6.24
C LEU A 159 0.65 -13.40 6.35
N GLU A 160 0.05 -14.13 5.40
CA GLU A 160 0.00 -15.61 5.42
C GLU A 160 1.34 -16.28 5.08
N ASN A 161 2.30 -15.55 4.50
CA ASN A 161 3.63 -16.07 4.25
C ASN A 161 4.43 -16.13 5.56
N GLU A 162 4.24 -17.24 6.28
CA GLU A 162 4.96 -17.58 7.51
C GLU A 162 6.48 -17.69 7.24
N GLY A 163 7.21 -16.58 7.35
CA GLY A 163 8.68 -16.59 7.24
C GLY A 163 9.35 -15.24 7.01
N GLU A 164 8.65 -14.28 6.39
CA GLU A 164 9.18 -12.95 6.15
C GLU A 164 8.45 -11.91 7.02
N SER A 165 9.22 -11.21 7.85
CA SER A 165 8.69 -10.08 8.61
C SER A 165 8.46 -8.91 7.65
N ILE A 166 7.23 -8.42 7.60
CA ILE A 166 6.81 -7.35 6.71
C ILE A 166 6.67 -6.09 7.54
N ALA A 167 7.20 -4.97 7.04
CA ALA A 167 6.98 -3.67 7.63
C ALA A 167 5.57 -3.18 7.31
N LEU A 168 4.86 -2.69 8.30
CA LEU A 168 3.49 -2.19 8.21
C LEU A 168 3.33 -0.91 9.02
N TYR A 169 2.27 -0.16 8.73
CA TYR A 169 1.91 1.04 9.49
C TYR A 169 0.70 0.78 10.37
N ILE A 170 0.80 1.17 11.64
CA ILE A 170 -0.29 1.12 12.61
C ILE A 170 -0.82 2.53 12.83
N LEU A 171 -2.10 2.74 12.54
CA LEU A 171 -2.82 3.99 12.71
C LEU A 171 -3.41 4.04 14.13
N ARG A 172 -2.84 4.91 14.97
CA ARG A 172 -3.34 5.23 16.31
C ARG A 172 -3.93 6.64 16.30
N GLY A 173 -5.20 6.75 15.96
CA GLY A 173 -5.83 8.05 15.70
C GLY A 173 -5.21 8.71 14.46
N ASN A 174 -4.58 9.87 14.61
CA ASN A 174 -3.96 10.60 13.49
C ASN A 174 -2.45 10.32 13.31
N LEU A 175 -1.89 9.36 14.04
CA LEU A 175 -0.47 9.01 13.98
C LEU A 175 -0.30 7.64 13.31
N ALA A 176 0.54 7.60 12.28
CA ALA A 176 1.02 6.35 11.67
C ALA A 176 2.37 5.97 12.28
N GLU A 177 2.43 4.81 12.92
CA GLU A 177 3.64 4.24 13.52
C GLU A 177 4.10 3.05 12.68
N GLU A 178 5.36 3.03 12.25
CA GLU A 178 5.93 1.88 11.56
C GLU A 178 6.21 0.75 12.55
N SER A 179 5.80 -0.46 12.22
CA SER A 179 6.06 -1.66 13.01
C SER A 179 6.30 -2.86 12.09
N ALA A 180 6.99 -3.88 12.61
CA ALA A 180 7.21 -5.12 11.90
C ALA A 180 6.14 -6.15 12.28
N SER A 181 5.65 -6.94 11.32
CA SER A 181 4.65 -7.97 11.58
C SER A 181 5.10 -8.99 12.64
N SER A 182 6.41 -9.26 12.73
CA SER A 182 7.02 -10.13 13.74
C SER A 182 6.96 -9.58 15.18
N GLU A 183 6.71 -8.28 15.37
CA GLU A 183 6.58 -7.67 16.70
C GLU A 183 5.17 -7.72 17.26
N LEU A 184 4.20 -8.08 16.42
CA LEU A 184 2.78 -8.17 16.73
C LEU A 184 2.38 -9.60 17.06
N PHE A 185 1.22 -9.74 17.70
CA PHE A 185 0.63 -11.05 17.92
C PHE A 185 -0.39 -11.36 16.83
N THR A 186 -0.37 -12.57 16.29
CA THR A 186 -1.59 -13.15 15.72
C THR A 186 -2.48 -13.65 16.86
N GLN A 187 -3.77 -13.90 16.60
CA GLN A 187 -4.66 -14.48 17.62
C GLN A 187 -4.10 -15.80 18.19
N LYS A 188 -3.51 -16.63 17.33
CA LYS A 188 -2.83 -17.87 17.73
C LYS A 188 -1.62 -17.59 18.62
N MET A 189 -0.73 -16.67 18.23
CA MET A 189 0.45 -16.33 19.02
C MET A 189 0.07 -15.70 20.37
N ALA A 190 -0.98 -14.87 20.40
CA ALA A 190 -1.52 -14.28 21.63
C ALA A 190 -1.97 -15.38 22.61
N TYR A 191 -2.70 -16.37 22.10
CA TYR A 191 -3.12 -17.54 22.88
C TYR A 191 -1.92 -18.34 23.41
N GLU A 192 -0.96 -18.68 22.54
CA GLU A 192 0.24 -19.44 22.91
C GLU A 192 1.06 -18.71 23.97
N TYR A 193 1.25 -17.40 23.80
CA TYR A 193 1.94 -16.56 24.78
C TYR A 193 1.20 -16.53 26.11
N ALA A 194 -0.12 -16.30 26.12
CA ALA A 194 -0.92 -16.28 27.34
C ALA A 194 -0.86 -17.63 28.07
N PHE A 195 -0.92 -18.73 27.33
CA PHE A 195 -0.79 -20.08 27.86
C PHE A 195 0.59 -20.31 28.51
N GLN A 196 1.67 -19.90 27.83
CA GLN A 196 3.03 -19.98 28.39
C GLN A 196 3.18 -19.13 29.67
N GLN A 197 2.59 -17.93 29.71
CA GLN A 197 2.56 -17.12 30.93
C GLN A 197 1.84 -17.85 32.06
N ILE A 198 0.67 -18.42 31.79
CA ILE A 198 -0.10 -19.23 32.76
C ILE A 198 0.71 -20.41 33.30
N GLU A 199 1.47 -21.13 32.46
CA GLU A 199 2.33 -22.24 32.90
C GLU A 199 3.51 -21.77 33.74
N SER A 200 4.07 -20.60 33.42
CA SER A 200 5.21 -20.02 34.14
C SER A 200 4.83 -19.36 35.47
N PHE A 201 3.53 -19.13 35.70
CA PHE A 201 3.04 -18.42 36.89
C PHE A 201 3.36 -19.19 38.18
N LYS A 202 3.99 -18.50 39.12
CA LYS A 202 4.32 -19.02 40.45
C LYS A 202 3.65 -18.14 41.51
N PRO A 203 2.55 -18.58 42.14
CA PRO A 203 1.97 -17.84 43.25
C PRO A 203 2.94 -17.70 44.42
N ASN A 204 2.76 -16.63 45.21
CA ASN A 204 3.52 -16.35 46.41
C ASN A 204 3.50 -17.51 47.43
N ASP A 205 2.39 -18.24 47.49
CA ASP A 205 2.27 -19.49 48.23
C ASP A 205 2.47 -20.67 47.27
N ALA A 206 3.67 -21.26 47.28
CA ALA A 206 4.03 -22.35 46.39
C ALA A 206 3.12 -23.59 46.53
N SER A 207 2.42 -23.75 47.66
CA SER A 207 1.44 -24.82 47.85
C SER A 207 0.17 -24.65 46.98
N GLU A 208 0.00 -23.48 46.36
CA GLU A 208 -1.12 -23.12 45.49
C GLU A 208 -0.79 -23.24 44.00
N ASN A 209 0.42 -23.65 43.61
CA ASN A 209 0.85 -23.71 42.19
C ASN A 209 -0.10 -24.53 41.31
N LYS A 210 -0.43 -25.76 41.74
CA LYS A 210 -1.31 -26.65 40.98
C LYS A 210 -2.72 -26.05 40.85
N GLN A 211 -3.17 -25.41 41.91
CA GLN A 211 -4.50 -24.82 42.02
C GLN A 211 -4.63 -23.54 41.18
N ALA A 212 -3.58 -22.73 41.11
CA ALA A 212 -3.50 -21.57 40.25
C ALA A 212 -3.67 -21.97 38.78
N PHE A 213 -2.92 -23.00 38.36
CA PHE A 213 -2.97 -23.51 37.00
C PHE A 213 -4.35 -24.08 36.63
N GLU A 214 -4.96 -24.88 37.51
CA GLU A 214 -6.32 -25.40 37.30
C GLU A 214 -7.36 -24.27 37.19
N PHE A 215 -7.25 -23.23 38.02
CA PHE A 215 -8.13 -22.07 37.95
C PHE A 215 -7.95 -21.29 36.64
N PHE A 216 -6.71 -21.03 36.22
CA PHE A 216 -6.43 -20.32 34.97
C PHE A 216 -6.92 -21.09 33.73
N LYS A 217 -6.81 -22.43 33.74
CA LYS A 217 -7.38 -23.27 32.69
C LYS A 217 -8.90 -23.14 32.59
N GLN A 218 -9.60 -23.09 33.72
CA GLN A 218 -11.06 -22.95 33.73
C GLN A 218 -11.53 -21.60 33.17
N LEU A 219 -10.74 -20.54 33.38
CA LEU A 219 -11.07 -19.20 32.89
C LEU A 219 -11.00 -19.10 31.36
N ASN A 220 -10.16 -19.93 30.72
CA ASN A 220 -9.90 -19.93 29.29
C ASN A 220 -9.61 -18.52 28.73
N ILE A 221 -8.42 -18.00 29.06
CA ILE A 221 -8.02 -16.64 28.72
C ILE A 221 -8.08 -16.31 27.22
N GLY A 222 -7.99 -17.34 26.36
CA GLY A 222 -8.07 -17.19 24.91
C GLY A 222 -9.35 -16.54 24.43
N ASN A 223 -10.45 -16.71 25.18
CA ASN A 223 -11.76 -16.14 24.85
C ASN A 223 -11.81 -14.60 24.95
N PHE A 224 -10.75 -13.96 25.45
CA PHE A 224 -10.65 -12.51 25.61
C PHE A 224 -9.54 -11.91 24.73
N LEU A 225 -8.97 -12.70 23.81
CA LEU A 225 -7.86 -12.31 22.94
C LEU A 225 -8.39 -12.19 21.52
N GLU A 226 -9.04 -11.07 21.24
CA GLU A 226 -9.59 -10.75 19.93
C GLU A 226 -8.71 -9.73 19.20
N PRO A 227 -8.67 -9.77 17.86
CA PRO A 227 -7.93 -8.78 17.07
C PRO A 227 -8.35 -7.34 17.40
N ASN A 228 -7.35 -6.47 17.51
CA ASN A 228 -7.54 -5.03 17.70
C ASN A 228 -6.74 -4.18 16.70
N LEU A 229 -6.07 -4.83 15.75
CA LEU A 229 -5.43 -4.24 14.60
C LEU A 229 -6.13 -4.76 13.35
N PHE A 230 -6.86 -3.88 12.67
CA PHE A 230 -7.69 -4.21 11.51
C PHE A 230 -7.08 -3.62 10.24
N PHE A 231 -7.12 -4.33 9.13
CA PHE A 231 -6.54 -3.86 7.87
C PHE A 231 -7.32 -2.68 7.31
N ASN A 232 -6.62 -1.55 7.18
CA ASN A 232 -7.19 -0.36 6.55
C ASN A 232 -7.01 -0.47 5.04
N LYS A 233 -7.98 -1.11 4.38
CA LYS A 233 -7.97 -1.32 2.93
C LYS A 233 -7.91 0.00 2.15
N GLU A 234 -8.64 1.02 2.59
CA GLU A 234 -8.72 2.30 1.87
C GLU A 234 -7.37 3.02 1.81
N MET A 235 -6.69 3.18 2.95
CA MET A 235 -5.38 3.83 3.02
C MET A 235 -4.30 2.99 2.33
N SER A 236 -4.35 1.67 2.53
CA SER A 236 -3.48 0.69 1.88
C SER A 236 -3.57 0.77 0.35
N ASP A 237 -4.77 0.73 -0.21
CA ASP A 237 -4.99 0.80 -1.66
C ASP A 237 -4.58 2.17 -2.22
N ARG A 238 -4.82 3.25 -1.47
CA ARG A 238 -4.41 4.61 -1.86
C ARG A 238 -2.90 4.77 -1.91
N GLU A 239 -2.18 4.26 -0.92
CA GLU A 239 -0.71 4.27 -0.91
C GLU A 239 -0.18 3.44 -2.09
N LYS A 240 -0.74 2.25 -2.28
CA LYS A 240 -0.40 1.37 -3.41
C LYS A 240 -0.59 2.08 -4.76
N GLN A 241 -1.71 2.77 -4.95
CA GLN A 241 -1.96 3.54 -6.18
C GLN A 241 -0.97 4.69 -6.34
N THR A 242 -0.65 5.40 -5.26
CA THR A 242 0.33 6.50 -5.27
C THR A 242 1.71 6.00 -5.69
N LEU A 243 2.13 4.83 -5.21
CA LEU A 243 3.38 4.19 -5.62
C LEU A 243 3.37 3.83 -7.12
N ILE A 244 2.25 3.33 -7.63
CA ILE A 244 2.09 2.97 -9.05
C ILE A 244 2.05 4.21 -9.95
N ASP A 245 1.37 5.28 -9.52
CA ASP A 245 1.23 6.52 -10.29
C ASP A 245 2.56 7.29 -10.41
N ASN A 246 3.47 7.11 -9.46
CA ASN A 246 4.81 7.69 -9.49
C ASN A 246 5.78 6.99 -10.46
N ILE A 247 5.35 5.92 -11.14
CA ILE A 247 6.17 5.22 -12.13
C ILE A 247 6.28 6.06 -13.40
N SER A 248 7.50 6.42 -13.78
CA SER A 248 7.75 7.12 -15.04
C SER A 248 7.40 6.24 -16.24
N LEU A 249 6.52 6.74 -17.11
CA LEU A 249 6.15 6.09 -18.37
C LEU A 249 7.27 6.17 -19.44
N THR A 250 8.25 7.05 -19.22
CA THR A 250 9.37 7.28 -20.14
C THR A 250 10.69 6.81 -19.53
N ALA A 251 11.57 6.29 -20.38
CA ALA A 251 12.93 5.87 -20.02
C ALA A 251 13.90 7.05 -19.86
#